data_AF-X8KA12-F1
#
_entry.id   AF-X8KA12-F1
#
_cell.length_a   1.000
_cell.length_b   1.000
_cell.length_c   1.000
_cell.angle_alpha   90.00
_cell.angle_beta   90.00
_cell.angle_gamma   90.00
#
_symmetry.space_group_name_H-M   'P 1'
#
loop_
_entity.id
_entity.type
_entity.pdbx_description
1 polymer ?
#
loop_
_entity_poly.entity_id
_entity_poly.type
_entity_poly.pdbx_seq_one_letter_code
_entity_poly.pdbx_strand_id
1 'polypeptide(L)' 'MKMEIGKTYLVKKDIFGLTKDELWTLVDKGYQAYFGEHNFVFVNDDKVKVFAVLKDGSEEDMQIYHHLDDYFEEVNRENF' A
#
# COMPACT_ATOMS: atom_id res chain seq x y z
N MET A 1 4.88 4.95 8.39
CA MET A 1 3.98 5.94 7.76
C MET A 1 2.52 5.49 7.88
N LYS A 2 1.53 6.39 7.98
CA LYS A 2 0.10 6.03 7.85
C LYS A 2 -0.38 6.39 6.44
N MET A 3 -0.61 5.39 5.59
CA MET A 3 -1.13 5.63 4.23
C MET A 3 -2.55 6.21 4.28
N GLU A 4 -2.87 7.11 3.36
CA GLU A 4 -4.13 7.84 3.27
C GLU A 4 -4.86 7.54 1.96
N ILE A 5 -6.18 7.42 2.03
CA ILE A 5 -7.02 7.19 0.86
C ILE A 5 -6.99 8.44 -0.02
N GLY A 6 -6.86 8.26 -1.34
CA GLY A 6 -6.78 9.32 -2.34
C GLY A 6 -5.36 9.80 -2.62
N LYS A 7 -4.36 9.38 -1.84
CA LYS A 7 -2.96 9.71 -2.06
C LYS A 7 -2.29 8.74 -3.01
N THR A 8 -1.31 9.25 -3.76
CA THR A 8 -0.49 8.48 -4.70
C THR A 8 0.87 8.25 -4.11
N TYR A 9 1.38 7.03 -4.27
CA TYR A 9 2.63 6.58 -3.69
C TYR A 9 3.56 6.04 -4.77
N LEU A 10 4.82 6.45 -4.70
CA LEU A 10 5.92 5.83 -5.42
C LEU A 10 6.37 4.58 -4.68
N VAL A 11 6.47 3.46 -5.38
CA VAL A 11 6.98 2.20 -4.85
C VAL A 11 8.51 2.25 -4.81
N LYS A 12 9.09 2.17 -3.61
CA LYS A 12 10.54 2.20 -3.39
C LYS A 12 11.21 0.83 -3.46
N LYS A 13 10.44 -0.24 -3.20
CA LYS A 13 10.86 -1.65 -3.24
C LYS A 13 9.67 -2.50 -3.68
N ASP A 14 9.93 -3.56 -4.43
CA ASP A 14 8.89 -4.48 -4.90
C ASP A 14 8.11 -5.08 -3.72
N ILE A 15 6.79 -4.99 -3.76
CA ILE A 15 5.90 -5.50 -2.70
C ILE A 15 4.48 -5.69 -3.23
N PHE A 16 3.74 -6.70 -2.76
CA PHE A 16 2.35 -6.98 -3.17
C PHE A 16 2.13 -7.16 -4.69
N GLY A 17 3.20 -7.50 -5.43
CA GLY A 17 3.18 -7.54 -6.90
C GLY A 17 3.27 -6.16 -7.56
N LEU A 18 3.46 -5.09 -6.78
CA LEU A 18 3.83 -3.75 -7.24
C LEU A 18 5.34 -3.70 -7.46
N THR A 19 5.78 -3.09 -8.55
CA THR A 19 7.20 -3.01 -8.91
C THR A 19 7.76 -1.67 -8.48
N LYS A 20 9.04 -1.65 -8.08
CA LYS A 20 9.78 -0.44 -7.79
C LYS A 20 9.65 0.58 -8.93
N ASP A 21 9.59 1.86 -8.56
CA ASP A 21 9.45 3.04 -9.40
C ASP A 21 8.06 3.19 -10.06
N GLU A 22 7.09 2.31 -9.76
CA GLU A 22 5.69 2.48 -10.14
C GLU A 22 4.94 3.46 -9.22
N LEU A 23 3.91 4.11 -9.78
CA LEU A 23 2.99 4.99 -9.06
C LEU A 23 1.63 4.32 -8.86
N TRP A 24 1.20 4.28 -7.60
CA TRP A 24 -0.07 3.65 -7.21
C TRP A 24 -0.87 4.55 -6.26
N THR A 25 -2.14 4.77 -6.59
CA THR A 25 -3.07 5.52 -5.72
C THR A 25 -3.77 4.56 -4.77
N LEU A 26 -3.73 4.84 -3.47
CA LEU A 26 -4.52 4.11 -2.48
C LEU A 26 -5.99 4.57 -2.59
N VAL A 27 -6.89 3.67 -2.95
CA VAL A 27 -8.33 3.99 -3.11
C VAL A 27 -9.20 3.46 -1.99
N ASP A 28 -8.71 2.47 -1.24
CA ASP A 28 -9.40 1.95 -0.07
C ASP A 28 -8.40 1.30 0.91
N LYS A 29 -8.76 1.27 2.18
CA LYS A 29 -8.05 0.51 3.21
C LYS A 29 -8.96 0.24 4.41
N GLY A 30 -8.69 -0.85 5.12
CA GLY A 30 -9.47 -1.19 6.30
C GLY A 30 -8.83 -2.26 7.17
N TYR A 31 -9.39 -2.45 8.36
CA TYR A 31 -9.02 -3.54 9.26
C TYR A 31 -10.21 -4.47 9.46
N GLN A 32 -10.04 -5.74 9.10
CA GLN A 32 -11.04 -6.79 9.30
C GLN A 32 -10.71 -7.55 10.58
N ALA A 33 -11.22 -7.06 11.71
CA ALA A 33 -10.88 -7.54 13.05
C ALA A 33 -11.10 -9.04 13.26
N TYR A 34 -12.10 -9.64 12.61
CA TYR A 34 -12.35 -11.09 12.72
C TYR A 34 -11.19 -11.92 12.16
N PHE A 35 -10.52 -11.43 11.13
CA PHE A 35 -9.39 -12.12 10.48
C PHE A 35 -8.02 -11.57 10.90
N GLY A 36 -7.98 -10.46 11.65
CA GLY A 36 -6.75 -9.75 11.95
C GLY A 36 -6.05 -9.24 10.69
N GLU A 37 -6.82 -8.75 9.72
CA GLU A 37 -6.31 -8.40 8.38
C GLU A 37 -6.34 -6.89 8.12
N HIS A 38 -5.18 -6.33 7.84
CA HIS A 38 -4.98 -4.99 7.30
C HIS A 38 -5.04 -5.04 5.77
N ASN A 39 -6.12 -4.51 5.22
CA ASN A 39 -6.41 -4.53 3.79
C ASN A 39 -6.08 -3.18 3.14
N PHE A 40 -5.51 -3.22 1.94
CA PHE A 40 -5.23 -2.05 1.11
C PHE A 40 -5.64 -2.32 -0.34
N VAL A 41 -6.20 -1.32 -1.00
CA VAL A 41 -6.56 -1.39 -2.41
C VAL A 41 -5.87 -0.26 -3.16
N PHE A 42 -5.02 -0.64 -4.11
CA PHE A 42 -4.27 0.27 -4.96
C PHE A 42 -4.85 0.27 -6.38
N VAL A 43 -4.79 1.42 -7.05
CA VAL A 43 -5.10 1.57 -8.47
C VAL A 43 -3.99 2.34 -9.18
N ASN A 44 -3.66 1.96 -10.40
CA ASN A 44 -2.77 2.73 -11.26
C ASN A 44 -3.55 3.52 -12.34
N ASP A 45 -2.83 4.21 -13.23
CA ASP A 45 -3.46 5.03 -14.27
C ASP A 45 -4.21 4.20 -15.32
N ASP A 46 -3.77 2.97 -15.56
CA ASP A 46 -4.43 1.97 -16.42
C ASP A 46 -5.67 1.33 -15.77
N LYS A 47 -6.07 1.80 -14.57
CA LYS A 47 -7.20 1.28 -13.79
C LYS A 47 -7.04 -0.17 -13.33
N VAL A 48 -5.82 -0.71 -13.39
CA VAL A 48 -5.49 -2.00 -12.76
C VAL A 48 -5.61 -1.85 -11.26
N LYS A 49 -6.19 -2.84 -10.59
CA LYS A 49 -6.33 -2.88 -9.14
C LYS A 49 -5.46 -3.96 -8.52
N VAL A 50 -4.80 -3.63 -7.42
CA VAL A 50 -4.08 -4.57 -6.58
C VAL A 50 -4.67 -4.54 -5.18
N PHE A 51 -4.90 -5.73 -4.63
CA PHE A 51 -5.41 -5.94 -3.27
C PHE A 51 -4.27 -6.52 -2.44
N ALA A 52 -3.84 -5.77 -1.43
CA ALA A 52 -2.79 -6.18 -0.50
C ALA A 52 -3.41 -6.45 0.86
N VAL A 53 -2.98 -7.55 1.49
CA VAL A 53 -3.46 -7.99 2.80
C VAL A 53 -2.25 -8.31 3.67
N LEU A 54 -2.20 -7.73 4.86
CA LEU A 54 -1.21 -8.00 5.90
C LEU A 54 -1.93 -8.53 7.14
N LYS A 55 -1.39 -9.58 7.77
CA LYS A 55 -2.06 -10.31 8.86
C LYS A 55 -1.36 -10.10 10.20
N ASP A 56 -2.13 -9.78 11.24
CA ASP A 56 -1.66 -9.65 12.61
C ASP A 56 -0.91 -10.90 13.12
N GLY A 57 -1.30 -12.08 12.63
CA GLY A 57 -0.67 -13.35 12.97
C GLY A 57 0.65 -13.65 12.27
N SER A 58 1.10 -12.79 11.35
CA SER A 58 2.37 -12.93 10.62
C SER A 58 3.36 -11.87 11.08
N GLU A 59 4.48 -12.31 11.68
CA GLU A 59 5.53 -11.38 12.11
C GLU A 59 6.10 -10.60 10.92
N GLU A 60 6.32 -11.27 9.78
CA GLU A 60 6.79 -10.64 8.54
C GLU A 60 5.81 -9.55 8.06
N ASP A 61 4.52 -9.85 8.04
CA ASP A 61 3.48 -8.89 7.62
C ASP A 61 3.43 -7.68 8.55
N MET A 62 3.61 -7.89 9.85
CA MET A 62 3.59 -6.81 10.83
C MET A 62 4.85 -5.95 10.75
N GLN A 63 6.00 -6.53 10.42
CA GLN A 63 7.19 -5.73 10.09
C GLN A 63 6.92 -4.85 8.86
N ILE A 64 6.32 -5.40 7.80
CA ILE A 64 5.94 -4.60 6.62
C ILE A 64 4.94 -3.50 7.00
N TYR A 65 3.90 -3.82 7.78
CA TYR A 65 2.85 -2.87 8.17
C TYR A 65 3.41 -1.70 9.01
N HIS A 66 4.33 -1.98 9.93
CA HIS A 66 4.95 -0.96 10.76
C HIS A 66 5.97 -0.10 10.00
N HIS A 67 6.53 -0.63 8.91
CA HIS A 67 7.56 0.00 8.09
C HIS A 67 7.08 0.26 6.66
N LEU A 68 5.80 0.61 6.45
CA LEU A 68 5.27 0.92 5.11
C LEU A 68 6.05 2.03 4.39
N ASP A 69 6.68 2.96 5.12
CA ASP A 69 7.57 3.97 4.56
C ASP A 69 8.86 3.39 3.98
N ASP A 70 9.27 2.15 4.25
CA ASP A 70 10.39 1.54 3.53
C ASP A 70 10.04 1.14 2.10
N TYR A 71 8.74 0.99 1.81
CA TYR A 71 8.21 0.50 0.54
C TYR A 71 7.51 1.58 -0.26
N PHE A 72 6.98 2.62 0.39
CA PHE A 72 6.17 3.65 -0.27
C PHE A 72 6.62 5.05 0.11
N GLU A 73 6.57 5.97 -0.85
CA GLU A 73 6.77 7.40 -0.65
C GLU A 73 5.57 8.16 -1.22
N GLU A 74 4.92 9.00 -0.41
CA GLU A 74 3.81 9.83 -0.89
C GLU A 74 4.33 10.87 -1.87
N VAL A 75 3.70 10.95 -3.05
CA VAL A 75 4.01 11.99 -4.05
C VAL A 75 2.86 12.97 -4.17
N ASN A 76 3.18 14.27 -4.22
CA ASN A 76 2.21 15.29 -4.57
C ASN A 76 2.04 15.30 -6.08
N ARG A 77 0.85 14.92 -6.56
CA ARG A 77 0.49 14.92 -7.99
C ARG A 77 0.52 16.30 -8.65
N GLU A 78 0.68 17.38 -7.88
CA GLU A 78 0.84 18.73 -8.43
C GLU A 78 2.17 18.93 -9.17
N ASN A 79 3.13 18.00 -9.04
CA ASN A 79 4.48 18.11 -9.60
C ASN A 79 4.81 17.11 -10.73
N PHE A 80 3.82 16.41 -11.28
CA PHE A 80 4.00 15.46 -12.40
C PHE A 80 2.98 15.70 -13.51
#